data_AF-X1B2I4-F1
#
_entry.id   AF-X1B2I4-F1
#
_cell.length_a   1.000
_cell.length_b   1.000
_cell.length_c   1.000
_cell.angle_alpha   90.00
_cell.angle_beta   90.00
_cell.angle_gamma   90.00
#
_symmetry.space_group_name_H-M   'P 1'
#
loop_
_entity.id
_entity.type
_entity.pdbx_description
1 polymer ?
#
loop_
_entity_poly.entity_id
_entity_poly.type
_entity_poly.pdbx_seq_one_letter_code
_entity_poly.pdbx_strand_id
1 'polypeptide(L)'
;IKEFYTTEDIQSRLENGELSWQEVHHTFCNRFSSTVSLEELSRAAGDIFELNFEMLPIVAALQRSELRLGLLSNSCQPHWDHLCNFGYALLPHAFSILVVSHEVSVAKPATEIYKHAQQAEP
;
A
#
# COMPACT_ATOMS: atom_id res chain seq x y z
N ILE A 1 -6.20 -18.02 1.98
CA ILE A 1 -5.55 -16.69 1.82
C ILE A 1 -5.90 -15.78 2.99
N LYS A 2 -7.17 -15.38 3.19
CA LYS A 2 -7.56 -14.48 4.28
C LYS A 2 -7.07 -14.94 5.67
N GLU A 3 -7.22 -16.24 5.98
CA GLU A 3 -6.73 -16.83 7.24
C GLU A 3 -5.20 -16.70 7.40
N PHE A 4 -4.42 -17.02 6.36
CA PHE A 4 -2.95 -16.88 6.34
C PHE A 4 -2.51 -15.44 6.66
N TYR A 5 -3.21 -14.44 6.13
CA TYR A 5 -2.94 -13.03 6.43
C TYR A 5 -3.27 -12.64 7.88
N THR A 6 -4.36 -13.19 8.43
CA THR A 6 -4.88 -12.79 9.74
C THR A 6 -4.24 -13.51 10.92
N THR A 7 -3.84 -14.77 10.77
CA THR A 7 -3.34 -15.58 11.90
C THR A 7 -1.90 -15.24 12.29
N GLU A 8 -1.11 -14.69 11.38
CA GLU A 8 0.30 -14.35 11.60
C GLU A 8 0.57 -12.84 11.54
N ASP A 9 -0.49 -12.01 11.59
CA ASP A 9 -0.43 -10.55 11.48
C ASP A 9 0.44 -10.06 10.29
N ILE A 10 0.40 -10.81 9.19
CA ILE A 10 1.27 -10.60 8.02
C ILE A 10 1.10 -9.19 7.46
N GLN A 11 -0.14 -8.68 7.45
CA GLN A 11 -0.43 -7.34 6.95
C GLN A 11 0.31 -6.27 7.76
N SER A 12 0.21 -6.31 9.08
CA SER A 12 0.87 -5.34 9.97
C SER A 12 2.39 -5.40 9.82
N ARG A 13 2.95 -6.61 9.75
CA ARG A 13 4.40 -6.81 9.58
C ARG A 13 4.90 -6.31 8.23
N LEU A 14 4.13 -6.52 7.16
CA LEU A 14 4.43 -5.94 5.84
C LEU A 14 4.35 -4.41 5.87
N GLU A 15 3.30 -3.85 6.49
CA GLU A 15 3.11 -2.40 6.58
C GLU A 15 4.19 -1.70 7.39
N ASN A 16 4.75 -2.36 8.40
CA ASN A 16 5.90 -1.86 9.18
C ASN A 16 7.25 -2.22 8.56
N GLY A 17 7.29 -2.88 7.40
CA GLY A 17 8.53 -3.31 6.75
C GLY A 17 9.31 -4.37 7.50
N GLU A 18 8.70 -5.06 8.46
CA GLU A 18 9.29 -6.18 9.22
C GLU A 18 9.37 -7.47 8.39
N LEU A 19 8.60 -7.53 7.30
CA LEU A 19 8.51 -8.67 6.41
C LEU A 19 8.49 -8.17 4.97
N SER A 20 9.31 -8.77 4.11
CA SER A 20 9.25 -8.53 2.67
C SER A 20 8.17 -9.39 2.02
N TRP A 21 7.67 -8.95 0.86
CA TRP A 21 6.67 -9.69 0.11
C TRP A 21 7.21 -11.04 -0.41
N GLN A 22 8.51 -11.10 -0.71
CA GLN A 22 9.20 -12.32 -1.11
C GLN A 22 9.23 -13.36 0.03
N GLU A 23 9.43 -12.93 1.28
CA GLU A 23 9.36 -13.83 2.44
C GLU A 23 7.96 -14.37 2.68
N VAL A 24 6.93 -13.53 2.47
CA VAL A 24 5.53 -13.97 2.52
C VAL A 24 5.25 -15.01 1.45
N HIS A 25 5.68 -14.77 0.22
CA HIS A 25 5.52 -15.73 -0.89
C HIS A 25 6.19 -17.06 -0.60
N HIS A 26 7.44 -17.03 -0.13
CA HIS A 26 8.17 -18.25 0.25
C HIS A 26 7.43 -19.04 1.34
N THR A 27 6.97 -18.33 2.38
CA THR A 27 6.21 -18.92 3.49
C THR A 27 4.89 -19.53 3.01
N PHE A 28 4.16 -18.81 2.14
CA PHE A 28 2.92 -19.28 1.54
C PHE A 28 3.13 -20.56 0.73
N CYS A 29 4.11 -20.56 -0.17
CA CYS A 29 4.42 -21.71 -1.02
C CYS A 29 4.83 -22.93 -0.20
N ASN A 30 5.66 -22.76 0.84
CA ASN A 30 6.05 -23.84 1.74
C ASN A 30 4.86 -24.38 2.53
N ARG A 31 4.03 -23.50 3.09
CA ARG A 31 2.90 -23.86 3.96
C ARG A 31 1.81 -24.64 3.22
N PHE A 32 1.52 -24.24 1.98
CA PHE A 32 0.44 -24.82 1.18
C PHE A 32 0.93 -25.75 0.07
N SER A 33 2.25 -26.03 0.01
CA SER A 33 2.89 -26.77 -1.10
C SER A 33 2.49 -26.22 -2.47
N SER A 34 2.38 -24.89 -2.57
CA SER A 34 1.98 -24.18 -3.78
C SER A 34 3.18 -23.86 -4.66
N THR A 35 2.95 -23.79 -5.97
CA THR A 35 3.93 -23.35 -6.98
C THR A 35 3.52 -22.04 -7.64
N VAL A 36 2.57 -21.29 -7.04
CA VAL A 36 2.12 -20.00 -7.57
C VAL A 36 3.30 -19.05 -7.71
N SER A 37 3.34 -18.29 -8.80
CA SER A 37 4.38 -17.28 -8.99
C SER A 37 4.20 -16.11 -8.00
N LEU A 38 5.28 -15.36 -7.76
CA LEU A 38 5.20 -14.14 -6.95
C LEU A 38 4.21 -13.14 -7.57
N GLU A 39 4.22 -13.00 -8.89
CA GLU A 39 3.35 -12.10 -9.65
C GLU A 39 1.87 -12.45 -9.49
N GLU A 40 1.50 -13.73 -9.65
CA GLU A 40 0.12 -14.19 -9.49
C GLU A 40 -0.38 -13.98 -8.06
N LEU A 41 0.48 -14.24 -7.06
CA LEU A 41 0.15 -13.98 -5.66
C LEU A 41 0.02 -12.48 -5.39
N SER A 42 0.91 -11.64 -5.93
CA SER A 42 0.84 -10.17 -5.82
C SER A 42 -0.48 -9.64 -6.39
N ARG A 43 -0.87 -10.12 -7.58
CA ARG A 43 -2.13 -9.70 -8.21
C ARG A 43 -3.33 -10.08 -7.36
N ALA A 44 -3.37 -11.32 -6.86
CA ALA A 44 -4.47 -11.79 -6.01
C ALA A 44 -4.52 -11.06 -4.65
N ALA A 45 -3.36 -10.68 -4.10
CA ALA A 45 -3.27 -9.91 -2.87
C ALA A 45 -3.69 -8.44 -3.06
N GLY A 46 -3.31 -7.84 -4.19
CA GLY A 46 -3.60 -6.44 -4.50
C GLY A 46 -5.03 -6.16 -4.96
N ASP A 47 -5.72 -7.15 -5.52
CA ASP A 47 -7.10 -7.05 -6.05
C ASP A 47 -8.16 -7.03 -4.93
N ILE A 48 -8.04 -6.05 -4.03
CA ILE A 48 -8.95 -5.82 -2.90
C ILE A 48 -9.60 -4.44 -2.93
N PHE A 49 -9.24 -3.61 -3.91
CA PHE A 49 -9.65 -2.22 -4.00
C PHE A 49 -10.83 -2.02 -4.96
N GLU A 50 -11.71 -1.10 -4.58
CA GLU A 50 -12.75 -0.55 -5.44
C GLU A 50 -12.63 0.98 -5.43
N LEU A 51 -12.85 1.62 -6.58
CA LEU A 51 -12.78 3.07 -6.67
C LEU A 51 -13.96 3.72 -5.93
N ASN A 52 -13.66 4.62 -4.98
CA ASN A 52 -14.67 5.51 -4.44
C ASN A 52 -14.91 6.70 -5.38
N PHE A 53 -15.85 6.54 -6.30
CA PHE A 53 -16.18 7.56 -7.31
C PHE A 53 -16.61 8.90 -6.71
N GLU A 54 -17.23 8.91 -5.52
CA GLU A 54 -17.69 10.12 -4.85
C GLU A 54 -16.52 11.02 -4.39
N MET A 55 -15.34 10.43 -4.19
CA MET A 55 -14.14 11.18 -3.79
C MET A 55 -13.42 11.84 -4.96
N LEU A 56 -13.64 11.39 -6.21
CA LEU A 56 -12.92 11.90 -7.38
C LEU A 56 -13.06 13.42 -7.56
N PRO A 57 -14.26 14.03 -7.48
CA PRO A 57 -14.41 15.48 -7.62
C PRO A 57 -13.71 16.26 -6.49
N ILE A 58 -13.67 15.69 -5.29
CA ILE A 58 -13.02 16.32 -4.12
C ILE A 58 -11.51 16.36 -4.32
N VAL A 59 -10.91 15.22 -4.70
CA VAL A 59 -9.47 15.14 -4.99
C VAL A 59 -9.11 16.07 -6.15
N ALA A 60 -9.89 16.06 -7.23
CA ALA A 60 -9.66 16.96 -8.37
C ALA A 60 -9.76 18.46 -8.01
N ALA A 61 -10.68 18.83 -7.11
CA ALA A 61 -10.79 20.20 -6.62
C ALA A 61 -9.58 20.59 -5.75
N LEU A 62 -9.11 19.68 -4.88
CA LEU A 62 -7.93 19.90 -4.04
C LEU A 62 -6.65 20.03 -4.87
N GLN A 63 -6.49 19.22 -5.92
CA GLN A 63 -5.35 19.32 -6.85
C GLN A 63 -5.26 20.68 -7.56
N ARG A 64 -6.40 21.32 -7.79
CA ARG A 64 -6.48 22.65 -8.43
C ARG A 64 -6.34 23.81 -7.44
N SER A 65 -6.32 23.51 -6.14
CA SER A 65 -6.11 24.53 -5.11
C SER A 65 -4.62 24.79 -4.90
N GLU A 66 -4.28 25.88 -4.22
CA GLU A 66 -2.89 26.18 -3.83
C GLU A 66 -2.44 25.37 -2.59
N LEU A 67 -3.21 24.37 -2.17
CA LEU A 67 -2.88 23.53 -1.04
C LEU A 67 -1.85 22.47 -1.42
N ARG A 68 -0.88 22.25 -0.54
CA ARG A 68 0.04 21.12 -0.62
C ARG A 68 -0.71 19.83 -0.28
N LEU A 69 -0.96 19.00 -1.29
CA LEU A 69 -1.77 17.77 -1.18
C LEU A 69 -0.88 16.53 -1.18
N GLY A 70 -1.00 15.71 -0.14
CA GLY A 70 -0.22 14.47 0.03
C GLY A 70 -1.07 13.27 0.44
N LEU A 71 -0.54 12.07 0.20
CA LEU A 71 -1.10 10.79 0.61
C LEU A 71 -0.19 10.16 1.69
N LEU A 72 -0.80 9.80 2.83
CA LEU A 72 -0.16 9.06 3.91
C LEU A 72 -0.91 7.75 4.14
N SER A 73 -0.37 6.64 3.64
CA SER A 73 -1.05 5.34 3.66
C SER A 73 -0.27 4.30 4.47
N ASN A 74 -0.99 3.59 5.34
CA ASN A 74 -0.54 2.26 5.69
C ASN A 74 -0.81 1.39 4.47
N SER A 75 0.23 0.76 3.93
CA SER A 75 0.09 -0.15 2.79
C SER A 75 1.30 -1.07 2.75
N CYS A 76 1.14 -2.21 2.09
CA CYS A 76 2.21 -3.14 1.78
C CYS A 76 2.52 -3.12 0.28
N GLN A 77 3.68 -3.69 -0.08
CA GLN A 77 4.16 -3.71 -1.46
C GLN A 77 3.10 -4.20 -2.49
N PRO A 78 2.46 -5.38 -2.36
CA PRO A 78 1.51 -5.84 -3.39
C PRO A 78 0.29 -4.93 -3.53
N HIS A 79 -0.18 -4.31 -2.44
CA HIS A 79 -1.29 -3.37 -2.49
C HIS A 79 -0.89 -2.06 -3.18
N TRP A 80 0.30 -1.53 -2.84
CA TRP A 80 0.82 -0.31 -3.44
C TRP A 80 1.14 -0.48 -4.93
N ASP A 81 1.82 -1.56 -5.29
CA ASP A 81 2.09 -1.93 -6.69
C ASP A 81 0.79 -2.09 -7.47
N HIS A 82 -0.26 -2.64 -6.87
CA HIS A 82 -1.56 -2.77 -7.51
C HIS A 82 -2.20 -1.39 -7.80
N LEU A 83 -2.18 -0.48 -6.82
CA LEU A 83 -2.70 0.87 -7.00
C LEU A 83 -1.93 1.66 -8.07
N CYS A 84 -0.61 1.50 -8.14
CA CYS A 84 0.24 2.21 -9.09
C CYS A 84 0.15 1.66 -10.52
N ASN A 85 0.02 0.35 -10.70
CA ASN A 85 0.18 -0.29 -12.02
C ASN A 85 -1.14 -0.65 -12.73
N PHE A 86 -2.27 -0.69 -12.02
CA PHE A 86 -3.57 -1.06 -12.60
C PHE A 86 -4.48 0.17 -12.76
N GLY A 87 -5.80 -0.03 -12.96
CA GLY A 87 -6.79 1.00 -13.31
C GLY A 87 -6.96 2.18 -12.34
N TYR A 88 -6.08 2.28 -11.34
CA TYR A 88 -6.01 3.30 -10.30
C TYR A 88 -4.81 4.24 -10.45
N ALA A 89 -3.96 4.08 -11.48
CA ALA A 89 -2.70 4.82 -11.63
C ALA A 89 -2.82 6.36 -11.53
N LEU A 90 -4.00 6.93 -11.82
CA LEU A 90 -4.26 8.35 -11.63
C LEU A 90 -4.25 8.79 -10.15
N LEU A 91 -4.50 7.88 -9.20
CA LEU A 91 -4.57 8.18 -7.77
C LEU A 91 -3.20 8.58 -7.20
N PRO A 92 -2.11 7.80 -7.35
CA PRO A 92 -0.79 8.23 -6.87
C PRO A 92 -0.35 9.57 -7.48
N HIS A 93 -0.61 9.78 -8.77
CA HIS A 93 -0.30 11.04 -9.46
C HIS A 93 -1.14 12.23 -8.98
N ALA A 94 -2.22 11.98 -8.23
CA ALA A 94 -3.04 13.05 -7.69
C ALA A 94 -2.40 13.77 -6.50
N PHE A 95 -1.40 13.16 -5.87
CA PHE A 95 -0.73 13.65 -4.68
C PHE A 95 0.72 13.94 -5.01
N SER A 96 1.19 15.16 -4.70
CA SER A 96 2.59 15.51 -4.92
C SER A 96 3.50 14.92 -3.86
N ILE A 97 2.94 14.50 -2.72
CA ILE A 97 3.70 13.90 -1.61
C ILE A 97 3.12 12.54 -1.33
N LEU A 98 3.97 11.51 -1.35
CA LEU A 98 3.58 10.13 -1.11
C LEU A 98 4.42 9.60 0.05
N VAL A 99 3.75 9.15 1.10
CA VAL A 99 4.38 8.41 2.21
C VAL A 99 3.60 7.13 2.44
N VAL A 100 4.27 6.01 2.19
CA VAL A 100 3.69 4.67 2.27
C VAL A 100 4.44 3.87 3.33
N SER A 101 3.71 3.28 4.28
CA SER A 101 4.30 2.74 5.50
C SER A 101 5.39 1.69 5.27
N HIS A 102 5.21 0.77 4.30
CA HIS A 102 6.21 -0.26 4.02
C HIS A 102 7.52 0.28 3.42
N GLU A 103 7.48 1.45 2.78
CA GLU A 103 8.68 2.10 2.21
C GLU A 103 9.49 2.85 3.29
N VAL A 104 8.81 3.33 4.34
CA VAL A 104 9.44 4.04 5.48
C VAL A 104 9.55 3.17 6.74
N SER A 105 9.15 1.90 6.66
CA SER A 105 9.14 0.92 7.76
C SER A 105 8.45 1.42 9.04
N VAL A 106 7.38 2.20 8.89
CA VAL A 106 6.60 2.66 10.04
C VAL A 106 5.15 2.96 9.64
N ALA A 107 4.21 2.41 10.42
CA ALA A 107 2.78 2.53 10.17
C ALA A 107 2.08 3.47 11.16
N LYS A 108 0.99 4.10 10.74
CA LYS A 108 0.05 4.76 11.65
C LYS A 108 -0.47 3.72 12.67
N PRO A 109 -0.65 4.09 13.96
CA PRO A 109 -0.65 5.46 14.49
C PRO A 109 0.71 5.94 15.05
N ALA A 110 1.84 5.30 14.73
CA ALA A 110 3.14 5.75 15.22
C ALA A 110 3.41 7.21 14.83
N THR A 111 4.05 7.97 15.71
CA THR A 111 4.22 9.41 15.51
C THR A 111 5.20 9.71 14.36
N GLU A 112 6.16 8.81 14.18
CA GLU A 112 7.24 8.86 13.21
C GLU A 112 6.74 8.96 11.77
N ILE A 113 5.66 8.24 11.41
CA ILE A 113 5.11 8.29 10.04
C ILE A 113 4.55 9.69 9.69
N TYR A 114 4.03 10.43 10.67
CA TYR A 114 3.58 11.81 10.46
C TYR A 114 4.77 12.76 10.28
N LYS A 115 5.91 12.50 10.94
CA LYS A 115 7.14 13.27 10.72
C LYS A 115 7.67 13.06 9.30
N HIS A 116 7.65 11.81 8.80
CA HIS A 116 7.96 11.53 7.39
C HIS A 116 7.07 12.35 6.45
N ALA A 117 5.76 12.37 6.68
CA ALA A 117 4.82 13.15 5.87
C ALA A 117 5.06 14.67 5.92
N GLN A 118 5.42 15.22 7.08
CA GLN A 118 5.73 16.65 7.21
C GLN A 118 6.98 17.06 6.44
N GLN A 119 7.99 16.17 6.42
CA GLN A 119 9.30 16.42 5.82
C GLN A 119 9.40 16.04 4.33
N ALA A 120 8.47 15.24 3.81
CA ALA A 120 8.51 14.75 2.44
C ALA A 120 8.30 15.88 1.42
N GLU A 121 9.25 16.09 0.52
CA GLU A 121 9.14 17.09 -0.54
C GLU A 121 8.48 16.51 -1.81
N PRO A 122 7.82 17.34 -2.64
CA PRO A 122 7.33 16.94 -3.97
C PRO A 122 8.40 16.45 -4.94
#